data_AF-A0AAV5NDB0-F1
#
_entry.id   AF-A0AAV5NDB0-F1
#
_cell.length_a   1.000
_cell.length_b   1.000
_cell.length_c   1.000
_cell.angle_alpha   90.00
_cell.angle_beta   90.00
_cell.angle_gamma   90.00
#
_symmetry.space_group_name_H-M   'P 1'
#
loop_
_entity.id
_entity.type
_entity.pdbx_description
1 polymer ?
#
loop_
_entity_poly.entity_id
_entity_poly.type
_entity_poly.pdbx_seq_one_letter_code
_entity_poly.pdbx_strand_id
1 'polypeptide(L)'
;MSVVLDPSSLPAVNILGLAQSGAILRAERETPPDGVPAFITREGWDELVAAHAAEHDTPHTIVLPALEKAVTRLLAHAAQAASEEGGTAPVVSLESDLFPSDRTLILAFVRDETHPVACTLIGTAHQLAVVLRSATSV
;
A
#
# COMPACT_ATOMS: atom_id res chain seq x y z
N MET A 1 -15.81 13.99 -1.03
CA MET A 1 -16.00 13.72 0.40
C MET A 1 -14.68 13.17 0.91
N SER A 2 -14.10 13.77 1.96
CA SER A 2 -12.87 13.28 2.58
C SER A 2 -13.21 12.34 3.73
N VAL A 3 -12.62 11.13 3.72
CA VAL A 3 -12.66 10.23 4.87
C VAL A 3 -11.51 10.63 5.78
N VAL A 4 -11.81 10.99 7.02
CA VAL A 4 -10.78 11.32 8.01
C VAL A 4 -10.37 10.02 8.69
N LEU A 5 -9.18 9.52 8.33
CA LEU A 5 -8.52 8.48 9.11
C LEU A 5 -8.01 9.12 10.39
N ASP A 6 -8.44 8.62 11.55
CA ASP A 6 -7.81 8.97 12.83
C ASP A 6 -6.54 8.11 12.98
N PRO A 7 -5.32 8.67 12.85
CA PRO A 7 -4.10 7.90 12.93
C PRO A 7 -3.97 7.18 14.28
N SER A 8 -4.53 7.73 15.36
CA SER A 8 -4.42 7.14 16.70
C SER A 8 -5.19 5.82 16.84
N SER A 9 -6.15 5.56 15.95
CA SER A 9 -6.91 4.32 15.85
C SER A 9 -6.22 3.23 15.03
N LEU A 10 -5.14 3.58 14.31
CA LEU A 10 -4.44 2.68 13.41
C LEU A 10 -3.33 1.90 14.12
N PRO A 11 -3.07 0.64 13.70
CA PRO A 11 -1.90 -0.12 14.13
C PRO A 11 -0.60 0.65 13.85
N ALA A 12 0.31 0.65 14.81
CA ALA A 12 1.64 1.24 14.65
C ALA A 12 2.57 0.25 13.94
N VAL A 13 3.30 0.72 12.94
CA VAL A 13 4.31 -0.04 12.20
C VAL A 13 5.52 0.85 11.93
N ASN A 14 6.73 0.29 12.01
CA ASN A 14 7.96 0.96 11.59
C ASN A 14 8.07 1.09 10.05
N ILE A 15 7.25 1.97 9.46
CA ILE A 15 7.19 2.19 8.01
C ILE A 15 8.51 2.74 7.50
N LEU A 16 9.12 3.68 8.25
CA LEU A 16 10.42 4.24 7.88
C LEU A 16 11.50 3.15 7.77
N GLY A 17 11.60 2.24 8.75
CA GLY A 17 12.56 1.14 8.74
C GLY A 17 12.29 0.13 7.62
N LEU A 18 11.02 -0.18 7.34
CA LEU A 18 10.65 -1.03 6.22
C LEU A 18 11.00 -0.40 4.86
N ALA A 19 10.80 0.92 4.71
CA ALA A 19 11.16 1.62 3.48
C ALA A 19 12.69 1.72 3.31
N GLN A 20 13.42 2.00 4.39
CA GLN A 20 14.89 2.09 4.38
C GLN A 20 15.59 0.76 4.10
N SER A 21 15.07 -0.34 4.65
CA SER A 21 15.52 -1.71 4.32
C SER A 21 15.09 -2.15 2.93
N GLY A 22 14.19 -1.40 2.29
CA GLY A 22 13.63 -1.71 1.00
C GLY A 22 12.58 -2.81 1.03
N ALA A 23 12.10 -3.27 2.19
CA ALA A 23 11.03 -4.26 2.30
C ALA A 23 9.70 -3.77 1.70
N ILE A 24 9.48 -2.45 1.74
CA ILE A 24 8.39 -1.77 1.06
C ILE A 24 8.94 -0.67 0.14
N LEU A 25 8.16 -0.34 -0.88
CA LEU A 25 8.48 0.67 -1.89
C LEU A 25 7.30 1.63 -2.03
N ARG A 26 7.57 2.90 -2.30
CA ARG A 26 6.50 3.86 -2.57
C ARG A 26 5.76 3.44 -3.84
N ALA A 27 4.43 3.43 -3.75
CA ALA A 27 3.56 3.12 -4.88
C ALA A 27 3.21 4.36 -5.72
N GLU A 28 3.77 5.52 -5.34
CA GLU A 28 3.53 6.81 -5.96
C GLU A 28 4.76 7.73 -5.84
N ARG A 29 4.93 8.64 -6.80
CA ARG A 29 5.98 9.66 -6.78
C ARG A 29 5.69 10.77 -5.77
N GLU A 30 4.44 11.23 -5.75
CA GLU A 30 3.99 12.32 -4.89
C GLU A 30 2.70 11.89 -4.18
N THR A 31 2.62 12.13 -2.87
CA THR A 31 1.37 11.94 -2.13
C THR A 31 0.54 13.21 -2.33
N PRO A 32 -0.74 13.09 -2.71
CA PRO A 32 -1.65 14.23 -2.74
C PRO A 32 -1.71 14.94 -1.37
N PRO A 33 -1.93 16.27 -1.30
CA PRO A 33 -1.96 17.00 -0.03
C PRO A 33 -2.94 16.44 1.03
N ASP A 34 -4.07 15.90 0.59
CA ASP A 34 -5.09 15.25 1.44
C ASP A 34 -5.10 13.72 1.29
N GLY A 35 -4.04 13.16 0.69
CA GLY A 35 -3.87 11.74 0.44
C GLY A 35 -3.15 11.01 1.56
N VAL A 36 -3.22 9.68 1.52
CA VAL A 36 -2.47 8.80 2.42
C VAL A 36 -1.28 8.24 1.62
N PRO A 37 -0.03 8.38 2.11
CA PRO A 37 1.13 7.75 1.48
C PRO A 37 0.91 6.25 1.26
N ALA A 38 1.07 5.82 0.01
CA ALA A 38 0.87 4.42 -0.37
C ALA A 38 2.20 3.70 -0.63
N PHE A 39 2.29 2.48 -0.11
CA PHE A 39 3.43 1.60 -0.30
C PHE A 39 2.98 0.22 -0.75
N ILE A 40 3.78 -0.41 -1.60
CA ILE A 40 3.67 -1.83 -1.93
C ILE A 40 4.83 -2.60 -1.32
N THR A 41 4.67 -3.91 -1.18
CA THR A 41 5.77 -4.79 -0.80
C THR A 41 6.81 -4.89 -1.91
N ARG A 42 8.07 -5.18 -1.56
CA ARG A 42 9.11 -5.45 -2.56
C ARG A 42 8.72 -6.61 -3.48
N GLU A 43 8.21 -7.69 -2.90
CA GLU A 43 7.74 -8.86 -3.65
C GLU A 43 6.64 -8.48 -4.65
N GLY A 44 5.66 -7.68 -4.24
CA GLY A 44 4.62 -7.17 -5.14
C GLY A 44 5.19 -6.29 -6.26
N TRP A 45 6.21 -5.48 -5.98
CA TRP A 45 6.90 -4.72 -7.03
C TRP A 45 7.60 -5.63 -8.03
N ASP A 46 8.33 -6.63 -7.54
CA ASP A 46 9.07 -7.57 -8.38
C ASP A 46 8.10 -8.37 -9.28
N GLU A 47 6.93 -8.74 -8.76
CA GLU A 47 5.84 -9.34 -9.55
C GLU A 47 5.35 -8.41 -10.66
N LEU A 48 5.08 -7.14 -10.35
CA LEU A 48 4.62 -6.15 -11.34
C LEU A 48 5.66 -5.92 -12.45
N VAL A 49 6.95 -5.84 -12.07
CA VAL A 49 8.05 -5.72 -13.02
C VAL A 49 8.15 -6.97 -13.90
N ALA A 50 8.09 -8.17 -13.31
CA ALA A 50 8.13 -9.42 -14.08
C ALA A 50 6.95 -9.54 -15.06
N ALA A 51 5.75 -9.11 -14.65
CA ALA A 51 4.55 -9.21 -15.47
C ALA A 51 4.48 -8.17 -16.61
N HIS A 52 5.00 -6.96 -16.39
CA HIS A 52 4.72 -5.82 -17.27
C HIS A 52 5.97 -5.11 -17.81
N ALA A 53 7.15 -5.40 -17.29
CA ALA A 53 8.37 -4.68 -17.66
C ALA A 53 9.66 -5.52 -17.57
N ALA A 54 9.57 -6.85 -17.72
CA ALA A 54 10.71 -7.76 -17.56
C ALA A 54 11.86 -7.48 -18.55
N GLU A 55 11.56 -6.98 -19.75
CA GLU A 55 12.53 -6.70 -20.80
C GLU A 55 12.93 -5.21 -20.89
N HIS A 56 12.53 -4.38 -19.92
CA HIS A 56 12.83 -2.95 -19.92
C HIS A 56 14.02 -2.61 -19.03
N ASP A 57 14.97 -1.82 -19.55
CA ASP A 57 16.14 -1.36 -18.79
C ASP A 57 15.77 -0.42 -17.63
N THR A 58 14.62 0.23 -17.71
CA THR A 58 14.08 1.13 -16.67
C THR A 58 12.64 0.75 -16.30
N PRO A 59 12.38 -0.37 -15.62
CA PRO A 59 11.02 -0.85 -15.36
C PRO A 59 10.14 0.16 -14.62
N HIS A 60 10.75 0.96 -13.75
CA HIS A 60 10.06 1.96 -12.95
C HIS A 60 9.37 3.06 -13.79
N THR A 61 9.86 3.37 -15.00
CA THR A 61 9.23 4.39 -15.86
C THR A 61 7.92 3.90 -16.48
N ILE A 62 7.71 2.58 -16.53
CA ILE A 62 6.52 1.94 -17.07
C ILE A 62 5.55 1.56 -15.95
N VAL A 63 6.05 0.86 -14.94
CA VAL A 63 5.23 0.30 -13.86
C VAL A 63 4.69 1.39 -12.94
N LEU A 64 5.52 2.35 -12.53
CA LEU A 64 5.14 3.34 -11.51
C LEU A 64 3.96 4.23 -11.93
N PRO A 65 3.89 4.78 -13.16
CA PRO A 65 2.74 5.57 -13.58
C PRO A 65 1.42 4.78 -13.66
N ALA A 66 1.49 3.47 -13.96
CA ALA A 66 0.32 2.61 -13.98
C ALA A 66 -0.11 2.25 -12.54
N LEU A 67 0.86 1.93 -11.68
CA LEU A 67 0.65 1.66 -10.27
C LEU A 67 -0.01 2.84 -9.56
N GLU A 68 0.46 4.07 -9.79
CA GLU A 68 -0.13 5.30 -9.23
C GLU A 68 -1.63 5.42 -9.54
N LYS A 69 -2.02 5.14 -10.79
CA LYS A 69 -3.42 5.19 -11.21
C LYS A 69 -4.24 4.08 -10.53
N ALA A 70 -3.68 2.88 -10.45
CA ALA A 70 -4.32 1.76 -9.77
C ALA A 70 -4.54 2.07 -8.29
N VAL A 71 -3.51 2.51 -7.58
CA VAL A 71 -3.56 2.86 -6.16
C VAL A 71 -4.54 4.00 -5.90
N THR A 72 -4.53 5.05 -6.73
CA THR A 72 -5.50 6.15 -6.60
C THR A 72 -6.93 5.62 -6.67
N ARG A 73 -7.22 4.72 -7.61
CA ARG A 73 -8.54 4.11 -7.77
C ARG A 73 -8.89 3.20 -6.58
N LEU A 74 -7.94 2.41 -6.09
CA LEU A 74 -8.14 1.52 -4.95
C LEU A 74 -8.46 2.31 -3.66
N LEU A 75 -7.69 3.37 -3.39
CA LEU A 75 -7.92 4.24 -2.23
C LEU A 75 -9.25 5.00 -2.35
N ALA A 76 -9.63 5.45 -3.54
CA ALA A 76 -10.94 6.06 -3.76
C ALA A 76 -12.10 5.08 -3.48
N HIS A 77 -11.96 3.81 -3.91
CA HIS A 77 -12.94 2.77 -3.59
C HIS A 77 -13.01 2.49 -2.08
N ALA A 78 -11.86 2.38 -1.40
CA ALA A 78 -11.82 2.17 0.04
C ALA A 78 -12.44 3.34 0.81
N ALA A 79 -12.17 4.58 0.39
CA ALA A 79 -12.77 5.77 0.97
C ALA A 79 -14.30 5.82 0.76
N GLN A 80 -14.77 5.43 -0.43
CA GLN A 80 -16.21 5.37 -0.69
C GLN A 80 -16.89 4.33 0.23
N ALA A 81 -16.35 3.12 0.34
CA ALA A 81 -16.88 2.09 1.22
C ALA A 81 -16.89 2.53 2.69
N ALA A 82 -15.80 3.15 3.16
CA ALA A 82 -15.72 3.68 4.52
C ALA A 82 -16.76 4.77 4.80
N SER A 83 -17.08 5.60 3.80
CA SER A 83 -18.13 6.62 3.92
C SER A 83 -19.53 6.01 4.02
N GLU A 84 -19.77 4.86 3.39
CA GLU A 84 -21.05 4.15 3.43
C GLU A 84 -21.22 3.37 4.75
N GLU A 85 -20.13 2.82 5.26
CA GLU A 85 -20.11 1.98 6.47
C GLU A 85 -19.93 2.78 7.79
N GLY A 86 -19.67 4.09 7.69
CA GLY A 86 -19.55 4.98 8.85
C GLY A 86 -18.21 4.91 9.57
N GLY A 87 -17.16 4.44 8.90
CA GLY A 87 -15.81 4.34 9.46
C GLY A 87 -14.86 3.57 8.54
N THR A 88 -13.56 3.69 8.78
CA THR A 88 -12.54 2.98 8.00
C THR A 88 -12.03 1.79 8.78
N ALA A 89 -12.24 0.58 8.26
CA ALA A 89 -11.59 -0.60 8.81
C ALA A 89 -10.06 -0.47 8.61
N PRO A 90 -9.22 -0.82 9.60
CA PRO A 90 -7.76 -0.80 9.44
C PRO A 90 -7.25 -1.73 8.34
N VAL A 91 -8.05 -2.72 7.93
CA VAL A 91 -7.73 -3.64 6.85
C VAL A 91 -8.94 -3.74 5.94
N VAL A 92 -8.74 -3.45 4.65
CA VAL A 92 -9.74 -3.62 3.60
C VAL A 92 -9.25 -4.71 2.65
N SER A 93 -10.10 -5.69 2.39
CA SER A 93 -9.85 -6.75 1.41
C SER A 93 -10.73 -6.52 0.19
N LEU A 94 -10.15 -6.59 -1.01
CA LEU A 94 -10.87 -6.42 -2.26
C LEU A 94 -10.31 -7.35 -3.34
N GLU A 95 -11.12 -7.67 -4.34
CA GLU A 95 -10.67 -8.44 -5.49
C GLU A 95 -10.03 -7.50 -6.52
N SER A 96 -8.79 -7.80 -6.93
CA SER A 96 -8.04 -7.03 -7.92
C SER A 96 -7.08 -7.95 -8.67
N ASP A 97 -6.89 -7.66 -9.95
CA ASP A 97 -5.89 -8.28 -10.82
C ASP A 97 -4.50 -7.61 -10.75
N LEU A 98 -4.28 -6.73 -9.75
CA LEU A 98 -3.01 -6.01 -9.60
C LEU A 98 -1.81 -6.94 -9.43
N PHE A 99 -1.94 -8.00 -8.63
CA PHE A 99 -0.89 -8.99 -8.43
C PHE A 99 -1.29 -10.33 -9.09
N PRO A 100 -0.48 -10.86 -10.02
CA PRO A 100 -0.80 -12.12 -10.68
C PRO A 100 -0.85 -13.33 -9.73
N SER A 101 -0.14 -13.26 -8.59
CA SER A 101 -0.02 -14.36 -7.62
C SER A 101 -1.31 -14.62 -6.84
N ASP A 102 -2.10 -13.60 -6.55
CA ASP A 102 -3.36 -13.68 -5.80
C ASP A 102 -4.29 -12.53 -6.19
N ARG A 103 -5.56 -12.85 -6.46
CA ARG A 103 -6.58 -11.84 -6.78
C ARG A 103 -7.10 -11.11 -5.55
N THR A 104 -6.76 -11.57 -4.35
CA THR A 104 -7.15 -10.94 -3.09
C THR A 104 -6.13 -9.89 -2.70
N LEU A 105 -6.49 -8.62 -2.91
CA LEU A 105 -5.67 -7.49 -2.55
C LEU A 105 -6.07 -6.98 -1.16
N ILE A 106 -5.06 -6.76 -0.33
CA ILE A 106 -5.23 -6.18 1.00
C ILE A 106 -4.68 -4.75 1.00
N LEU A 107 -5.50 -3.82 1.48
CA LEU A 107 -5.12 -2.47 1.86
C LEU A 107 -5.07 -2.40 3.38
N ALA A 108 -3.87 -2.35 3.95
CA ALA A 108 -3.67 -2.20 5.39
C ALA A 108 -3.36 -0.74 5.71
N PHE A 109 -4.29 -0.07 6.38
CA PHE A 109 -4.11 1.27 6.92
C PHE A 109 -3.41 1.17 8.28
N VAL A 110 -2.26 1.82 8.37
CA VAL A 110 -1.37 1.80 9.52
C VAL A 110 -0.91 3.21 9.81
N ARG A 111 -0.34 3.45 10.99
CA ARG A 111 0.42 4.67 11.25
C ARG A 111 1.89 4.33 11.40
N ASP A 112 2.73 5.27 11.02
CA ASP A 112 4.15 5.17 11.37
C ASP A 112 4.35 5.29 12.88
N GLU A 113 5.33 4.56 13.42
CA GLU A 113 5.69 4.60 14.84
C GLU A 113 6.39 5.90 15.23
N THR A 114 7.15 6.50 14.31
CA THR A 114 8.00 7.66 14.56
C THR A 114 7.28 8.98 14.29
N HIS A 115 6.33 8.99 13.36
CA HIS A 115 5.51 10.15 13.02
C HIS A 115 4.03 9.76 12.97
N PRO A 116 3.09 10.60 13.45
CA PRO A 116 1.66 10.31 13.46
C PRO A 116 1.02 10.48 12.06
N VAL A 117 1.64 9.89 11.05
CA VAL A 117 1.21 9.89 9.66
C VAL A 117 0.56 8.54 9.38
N ALA A 118 -0.69 8.57 8.91
CA ALA A 118 -1.34 7.39 8.38
C ALA A 118 -0.70 7.03 7.04
N CYS A 119 -0.48 5.74 6.81
CA CYS A 119 0.09 5.16 5.61
C CYS A 119 -0.76 3.96 5.19
N THR A 120 -0.73 3.61 3.90
CA THR A 120 -1.37 2.39 3.40
C THR A 120 -0.32 1.44 2.85
N LEU A 121 -0.34 0.20 3.33
CA LEU A 121 0.41 -0.91 2.76
C LEU A 121 -0.50 -1.72 1.84
N ILE A 122 -0.01 -2.02 0.64
CA ILE A 122 -0.76 -2.68 -0.43
C ILE A 122 -0.02 -3.94 -0.83
N GLY A 123 -0.71 -5.07 -0.81
CA GLY A 123 -0.10 -6.37 -1.09
C GLY A 123 -1.12 -7.50 -1.02
N THR A 124 -0.68 -8.70 -1.35
CA THR A 124 -1.43 -9.91 -1.02
C THR A 124 -1.33 -10.20 0.48
N ALA A 125 -2.22 -11.02 1.02
CA ALA A 125 -2.17 -11.42 2.43
C ALA A 125 -0.82 -12.07 2.80
N HIS A 126 -0.25 -12.86 1.88
CA HIS A 126 1.06 -13.49 2.08
C HIS A 126 2.19 -12.46 2.18
N GLN A 127 2.29 -11.58 1.18
CA GLN A 127 3.32 -10.55 1.09
C GLN A 127 3.30 -9.63 2.34
N LEU A 128 2.12 -9.15 2.74
CA LEU A 128 1.99 -8.30 3.91
C LEU A 128 2.35 -9.02 5.21
N ALA A 129 1.98 -10.29 5.36
CA ALA A 129 2.34 -11.06 6.53
C ALA A 129 3.86 -11.24 6.66
N VAL A 130 4.58 -11.41 5.55
CA VAL A 130 6.06 -11.48 5.53
C VAL A 130 6.68 -10.16 5.97
N VAL A 131 6.24 -9.05 5.37
CA VAL A 131 6.73 -7.70 5.70
C VAL A 131 6.46 -7.35 7.16
N LEU A 132 5.24 -7.57 7.64
CA LEU A 132 4.84 -7.18 8.99
C LEU A 132 5.52 -8.00 10.08
N ARG A 133 5.76 -9.31 9.88
CA ARG A 133 6.56 -10.11 10.82
C ARG A 133 7.99 -9.59 10.97
N SER A 134 8.55 -9.07 9.89
CA SER A 134 9.90 -8.50 9.87
C SER A 134 9.96 -7.15 10.57
N ALA A 135 8.84 -6.41 10.61
CA ALA A 135 8.71 -5.13 11.31
C ALA A 135 8.67 -5.28 12.85
N THR A 136 8.18 -6.42 13.37
CA THR A 136 8.00 -6.64 14.82
C THR A 136 9.23 -7.26 15.52
N SER A 137 10.29 -7.59 14.79
CA SER A 137 11.44 -8.34 15.33
C SER A 137 12.56 -7.46 15.92
N VAL A 138 12.20 -6.37 16.63
CA VAL A 138 13.15 -5.48 17.33
C VAL A 138 12.90 -5.52 18.83
#